data_AF-A0A2S8RH48-F1
#
_entry.id   AF-A0A2S8RH48-F1
#
_cell.length_a   1.000
_cell.length_b   1.000
_cell.length_c   1.000
_cell.angle_alpha   90.00
_cell.angle_beta   90.00
_cell.angle_gamma   90.00
#
_symmetry.space_group_name_H-M   'P 1'
#
loop_
_entity.id
_entity.type
_entity.pdbx_description
1 polymer ?
#
loop_
_entity_poly.entity_id
_entity_poly.type
_entity_poly.pdbx_seq_one_letter_code
_entity_poly.pdbx_strand_id
1 'polypeptide(L)'
;MSELPQPCRKLLYRMIWQTPDGIADALALCATREEAQRFCCTAISLVSGIQQDELELFNLESFDDLVNAGVSEDEDLRIFETHGTALMSLAGQRGRFF
;
A
#
# COMPACT_ATOMS: atom_id res chain seq x y z
N MET A 1 0.31 24.84 9.00
CA MET A 1 0.38 23.55 8.26
C MET A 1 0.40 22.46 9.31
N SER A 2 -0.50 21.48 9.21
CA SER A 2 -0.57 20.37 10.17
C SER A 2 0.38 19.28 9.69
N GLU A 3 1.46 19.07 10.43
CA GLU A 3 2.41 17.98 10.15
C GLU A 3 1.85 16.64 10.67
N LEU A 4 2.10 15.56 9.94
CA LEU A 4 1.82 14.20 10.40
C LEU A 4 2.58 13.94 11.71
N PRO A 5 1.92 13.39 12.74
CA PRO A 5 2.59 13.03 13.97
C PRO A 5 3.77 12.08 13.73
N GLN A 6 4.84 12.24 14.50
CA GLN A 6 6.04 11.40 14.39
C GLN A 6 5.78 9.88 14.45
N PRO A 7 4.82 9.37 15.25
CA PRO A 7 4.45 7.95 15.19
C PRO A 7 3.93 7.52 13.81
N CYS A 8 3.15 8.36 13.12
CA CYS A 8 2.69 8.06 11.77
C CYS A 8 3.86 7.95 10.79
N ARG A 9 4.81 8.89 10.84
CA ARG A 9 5.98 8.87 9.96
C ARG A 9 6.87 7.62 10.14
N LYS A 10 6.85 7.00 11.32
CA LYS A 10 7.66 5.80 11.63
C LYS A 10 6.95 4.48 11.39
N LEU A 11 5.63 4.45 11.59
CA LEU A 11 4.85 3.21 11.63
C LEU A 11 3.98 3.02 10.38
N LEU A 12 3.90 4.03 9.53
CA LEU A 12 3.02 4.00 8.37
C LEU A 12 3.58 3.11 7.27
N TYR A 13 2.70 2.23 6.83
CA TYR A 13 2.84 1.47 5.61
C TYR A 13 1.61 1.66 4.74
N ARG A 14 1.82 1.70 3.42
CA ARG A 14 0.77 1.72 2.41
C ARG A 14 0.80 0.43 1.61
N MET A 15 -0.38 -0.08 1.30
CA MET A 15 -0.58 -1.27 0.49
C MET A 15 -1.57 -0.94 -0.63
N ILE A 16 -1.23 -1.31 -1.85
CA ILE A 16 -2.10 -1.17 -3.02
C ILE A 16 -2.24 -2.53 -3.69
N TRP A 17 -3.45 -2.96 -3.96
CA TRP A 17 -3.70 -4.24 -4.62
C TRP A 17 -4.88 -4.16 -5.59
N GLN A 18 -4.92 -5.13 -6.49
CA GLN A 18 -6.01 -5.25 -7.44
C GLN A 18 -7.12 -6.16 -6.89
N THR A 19 -8.35 -5.72 -7.08
CA THR A 19 -9.58 -6.43 -6.76
C THR A 19 -10.41 -6.61 -8.04
N PRO A 20 -11.41 -7.50 -8.05
CA PRO A 20 -12.34 -7.60 -9.18
C PRO A 20 -13.03 -6.27 -9.55
N ASP A 21 -13.26 -5.41 -8.55
CA ASP A 21 -13.99 -4.14 -8.71
C ASP A 21 -13.07 -2.93 -8.98
N GLY A 22 -11.75 -3.12 -8.98
CA GLY A 22 -10.79 -2.04 -9.22
C GLY A 22 -9.54 -2.14 -8.35
N ILE A 23 -8.95 -0.99 -8.04
CA ILE A 23 -7.74 -0.90 -7.22
C ILE A 23 -8.15 -0.51 -5.81
N ALA A 24 -7.66 -1.26 -4.83
CA ALA A 24 -7.83 -0.95 -3.43
C ALA A 24 -6.50 -0.47 -2.84
N ASP A 25 -6.61 0.48 -1.91
CA ASP A 25 -5.50 1.19 -1.29
C ASP A 25 -5.77 1.30 0.21
N ALA A 26 -4.77 0.97 1.03
CA ALA A 26 -4.88 0.99 2.48
C ALA A 26 -3.61 1.54 3.14
N LEU A 27 -3.82 2.31 4.20
CA LEU A 27 -2.77 2.79 5.10
C LEU A 27 -2.90 2.06 6.44
N ALA A 28 -1.80 1.51 6.92
CA ALA A 28 -1.71 0.79 8.20
C ALA A 28 -0.58 1.37 9.05
N LEU A 29 -0.80 1.44 10.38
CA LEU A 29 0.24 1.78 11.35
C LEU A 29 0.70 0.50 12.04
N CYS A 30 1.92 0.05 11.77
CA CYS A 30 2.47 -1.19 12.32
C CYS A 30 3.94 -1.00 12.75
N ALA A 31 4.41 -1.80 13.71
CA ALA A 31 5.79 -1.67 14.20
C ALA A 31 6.81 -2.22 13.19
N THR A 32 6.40 -3.20 12.38
CA THR A 32 7.24 -3.81 11.36
C THR A 32 6.50 -4.01 10.04
N ARG A 33 7.27 -4.22 8.97
CA ARG A 33 6.74 -4.53 7.64
C ARG A 33 6.00 -5.86 7.64
N GLU A 34 6.50 -6.86 8.36
CA GLU A 34 5.86 -8.18 8.48
C GLU A 34 4.52 -8.10 9.21
N GLU A 35 4.42 -7.25 10.23
CA GLU A 35 3.14 -6.97 10.91
C GLU A 35 2.14 -6.30 9.99
N ALA A 36 2.57 -5.27 9.26
CA ALA A 36 1.73 -4.60 8.27
C ALA A 36 1.25 -5.56 7.18
N GLN A 37 2.13 -6.43 6.68
CA GLN A 37 1.75 -7.44 5.69
C GLN A 37 0.67 -8.39 6.23
N ARG A 38 0.86 -8.95 7.43
CA ARG A 38 -0.12 -9.86 8.05
C ARG A 38 -1.44 -9.16 8.33
N PHE A 39 -1.38 -7.93 8.84
CA PHE A 39 -2.55 -7.10 9.11
C PHE A 39 -3.35 -6.86 7.83
N CYS A 40 -2.69 -6.40 6.77
CA CYS A 40 -3.33 -6.17 5.47
C CYS A 40 -3.89 -7.47 4.88
N CYS A 41 -3.15 -8.59 4.86
CA CYS A 41 -3.68 -9.88 4.39
C CYS A 41 -4.97 -10.26 5.12
N THR A 42 -4.96 -10.15 6.44
CA THR A 42 -6.10 -10.53 7.28
C THR A 42 -7.30 -9.62 7.06
N ALA A 43 -7.08 -8.30 7.05
CA ALA A 43 -8.15 -7.33 6.83
C ALA A 43 -8.75 -7.47 5.42
N ILE A 44 -7.90 -7.65 4.40
CA ILE A 44 -8.34 -7.77 3.00
C ILE A 44 -9.14 -9.05 2.83
N SER A 45 -8.64 -10.20 3.27
CA SER A 45 -9.38 -11.46 3.18
C SER A 45 -10.75 -11.38 3.84
N LEU A 46 -10.85 -10.69 4.99
CA LEU A 46 -12.10 -10.52 5.69
C LEU A 46 -13.09 -9.64 4.90
N VAL A 47 -12.62 -8.55 4.30
CA VAL A 47 -13.47 -7.58 3.59
C VAL A 47 -13.84 -8.06 2.19
N SER A 48 -12.92 -8.73 1.48
CA SER A 48 -13.12 -9.19 0.11
C SER A 48 -13.71 -10.61 0.01
N GLY A 49 -13.61 -11.40 1.09
CA GLY A 49 -13.96 -12.82 1.07
C GLY A 49 -12.96 -13.70 0.31
N ILE A 50 -11.83 -13.14 -0.14
CA ILE A 50 -10.75 -13.87 -0.83
C ILE A 50 -9.89 -14.60 0.20
N GLN A 51 -9.53 -15.86 -0.06
CA GLN A 51 -8.68 -16.62 0.86
C GLN A 51 -7.26 -16.03 0.91
N GLN A 52 -6.61 -16.09 2.09
CA GLN A 52 -5.32 -15.43 2.30
C GLN A 52 -4.20 -15.97 1.38
N ASP A 53 -4.27 -17.24 1.02
CA ASP A 53 -3.35 -17.92 0.11
C ASP A 53 -3.54 -17.51 -1.36
N GLU A 54 -4.71 -16.96 -1.71
CA GLU A 54 -4.99 -16.39 -3.03
C GLU A 54 -4.65 -14.89 -3.11
N LEU A 55 -4.35 -14.25 -1.97
CA LEU A 55 -3.94 -12.85 -1.91
C LEU A 55 -2.44 -12.71 -2.20
N GLU A 56 -2.12 -12.39 -3.45
CA GLU A 56 -0.78 -11.89 -3.77
C GLU A 56 -0.68 -10.40 -3.43
N LEU A 57 -0.21 -10.09 -2.23
CA LEU A 57 0.06 -8.70 -1.83
C LEU A 57 1.43 -8.25 -2.34
N PHE A 58 1.43 -7.22 -3.16
CA PHE A 58 2.65 -6.59 -3.70
C PHE A 58 2.72 -5.13 -3.26
N ASN A 59 3.94 -4.61 -3.13
CA ASN A 59 4.22 -3.19 -2.87
C ASN A 59 3.71 -2.68 -1.53
N LEU A 60 4.23 -3.23 -0.43
CA LEU A 60 4.08 -2.67 0.91
C LEU A 60 5.15 -1.60 1.15
N GLU A 61 4.78 -0.35 0.89
CA GLU A 61 5.66 0.82 0.93
C GLU A 61 5.61 1.45 2.33
N SER A 62 6.77 1.74 2.91
CA SER A 62 6.86 2.52 4.16
C SER A 62 6.68 4.02 3.89
N PHE A 63 6.50 4.81 4.94
CA PHE A 63 6.51 6.28 4.83
C PHE A 63 7.72 6.81 4.04
N ASP A 64 8.92 6.33 4.35
CA ASP A 64 10.14 6.76 3.66
C ASP A 64 10.12 6.37 2.16
N ASP A 65 9.64 5.17 1.84
CA ASP A 65 9.51 4.71 0.44
C ASP A 65 8.59 5.67 -0.35
N LEU A 66 7.46 6.06 0.25
CA LEU A 66 6.46 6.95 -0.36
C LEU A 66 6.96 8.39 -0.51
N VAL A 67 7.61 8.95 0.50
CA VAL A 67 8.15 10.32 0.47
C VAL A 67 9.28 10.45 -0.54
N ASN A 68 10.13 9.43 -0.65
CA ASN A 68 11.24 9.42 -1.61
C ASN A 68 10.76 9.28 -3.06
N ALA A 69 9.61 8.62 -3.28
CA ALA A 69 9.03 8.49 -4.60
C ALA A 69 8.16 9.72 -4.99
N GLY A 70 7.60 10.43 -4.01
CA GLY A 70 6.69 11.56 -4.19
C GLY A 70 7.31 12.83 -4.76
N VAL A 71 6.48 13.66 -5.41
CA VAL A 71 6.93 14.93 -6.02
C VAL A 71 6.32 16.18 -5.39
N SER A 72 5.30 16.06 -4.52
CA SER A 72 4.72 17.18 -3.80
C SER A 72 5.77 17.97 -2.99
N GLU A 73 5.62 19.29 -2.90
CA GLU A 73 6.47 20.11 -2.03
C GLU A 73 6.23 19.80 -0.55
N ASP A 74 5.00 19.41 -0.19
CA ASP A 74 4.64 18.92 1.14
C ASP A 74 4.91 17.42 1.23
N GLU A 75 5.89 17.03 2.05
CA GLU A 75 6.28 15.65 2.29
C GLU A 75 5.13 14.80 2.85
N ASP A 76 4.29 15.37 3.69
CA ASP A 76 3.17 14.65 4.30
C ASP A 76 2.04 14.40 3.29
N LEU A 77 2.00 15.14 2.17
CA LEU A 77 1.06 14.87 1.08
C LEU A 77 1.56 13.80 0.11
N ARG A 78 2.89 13.57 0.04
CA ARG A 78 3.48 12.58 -0.88
C ARG A 78 2.99 11.16 -0.62
N ILE A 79 2.62 10.83 0.62
CA ILE A 79 2.14 9.48 0.97
C ILE A 79 0.81 9.11 0.28
N PHE A 80 0.04 10.11 -0.15
CA PHE A 80 -1.23 9.93 -0.86
C PHE A 80 -1.04 9.88 -2.39
N GLU A 81 0.16 10.18 -2.88
CA GLU A 81 0.46 10.10 -4.31
C GLU A 81 0.54 8.64 -4.75
N THR A 82 -0.28 8.25 -5.70
CA THR A 82 -0.24 6.89 -6.24
C THR A 82 0.74 6.88 -7.40
N HIS A 83 1.97 6.42 -7.17
CA HIS A 83 2.95 6.39 -8.24
C HIS A 83 2.54 5.44 -9.35
N GLY A 84 2.75 5.89 -10.58
CA GLY A 84 2.56 5.07 -11.76
C GLY A 84 3.34 3.75 -11.70
N THR A 85 4.38 3.61 -10.88
CA THR A 85 5.11 2.35 -10.63
C THR A 85 4.25 1.27 -9.96
N ALA A 86 3.43 1.61 -8.97
CA ALA A 86 2.48 0.65 -8.37
C ALA A 86 1.44 0.21 -9.41
N LEU A 87 0.92 1.15 -10.21
CA LEU A 87 0.00 0.88 -11.31
C LEU A 87 0.67 0.13 -12.49
N MET A 88 1.94 0.37 -12.77
CA MET A 88 2.73 -0.30 -13.82
C MET A 88 3.11 -1.72 -13.39
N SER A 89 3.40 -1.94 -12.10
CA SER A 89 3.58 -3.28 -11.54
C SER A 89 2.29 -4.10 -11.66
N LEU A 90 1.14 -3.50 -11.34
CA LEU A 90 -0.18 -4.13 -11.53
C LEU A 90 -0.51 -4.33 -13.02
N ALA A 91 -0.20 -3.37 -13.88
CA ALA A 91 -0.44 -3.46 -15.32
C ALA A 91 0.45 -4.51 -16.02
N GLY A 92 1.70 -4.70 -15.56
CA GLY A 92 2.60 -5.75 -16.04
C GLY A 92 2.10 -7.17 -15.76
N GLN A 93 1.17 -7.35 -14.82
CA GLN A 93 0.57 -8.65 -14.48
C GLN A 93 -0.67 -9.01 -15.30
N ARG A 94 -1.28 -8.07 -16.04
CA ARG A 94 -2.35 -8.40 -17.01
C ARG A 94 -1.88 -9.39 -18.10
N GLY A 95 -0.57 -9.56 -18.29
CA GLY A 95 0.02 -10.50 -19.24
C GLY A 95 0.32 -11.91 -18.71
N ARG A 96 0.00 -12.24 -17.45
CA ARG A 96 0.24 -13.58 -16.87
C ARG A 96 -1.02 -14.39 -16.55
N PHE A 97 -2.19 -13.87 -16.90
CA PHE A 97 -3.49 -14.52 -16.67
C PHE A 97 -4.15 -15.05 -17.96
N PHE A 98 -3.34 -15.44 -18.97
CA PHE A 98 -3.77 -16.33 -20.06
C PHE A 98 -2.80 -17.49 -20.18
#